data_AF-A0AA41X7H4-F1
#
_entry.id   AF-A0AA41X7H4-F1
#
_cell.length_a   1.000
_cell.length_b   1.000
_cell.length_c   1.000
_cell.angle_alpha   90.00
_cell.angle_beta   90.00
_cell.angle_gamma   90.00
#
_symmetry.space_group_name_H-M   'P 1'
#
loop_
_entity.id
_entity.type
_entity.pdbx_description
1 polymer ?
#
loop_
_entity_poly.entity_id
_entity_poly.type
_entity_poly.pdbx_seq_one_letter_code
_entity_poly.pdbx_strand_id
1 'polypeptide(L)'
;MSFAYKKREFEDIFAWAEDGNSKCFYCRDKEDAPLAVALVHGKGICHACLERFEIGHLGADRHVVDHIAPEFQSREEALRWFKQYGEVHFVDVVDEEQDDVYIYHFVNDPEKYRKYQEMLEEMRSKGHLVHLLDDREVEMSYNSLEIHKDGRYSIVS
;
A
#
# COMPACT_ATOMS: atom_id res chain seq x y z
N MET A 1 12.39 -9.53 -18.53
CA MET A 1 11.46 -10.41 -17.79
C MET A 1 11.63 -10.11 -16.31
N SER A 2 10.89 -9.14 -15.76
CA SER A 2 10.91 -8.83 -14.33
C SER A 2 9.86 -9.69 -13.64
N PHE A 3 10.31 -10.74 -12.94
CA PHE A 3 9.47 -11.39 -11.93
C PHE A 3 9.56 -10.52 -10.67
N ALA A 4 8.70 -9.51 -10.56
CA ALA A 4 8.48 -8.77 -9.32
C ALA A 4 7.40 -9.51 -8.50
N TYR A 5 7.69 -9.78 -7.22
CA TYR A 5 6.70 -10.36 -6.32
C TYR A 5 5.83 -9.22 -5.79
N LYS A 6 4.77 -8.91 -6.53
CA LYS A 6 3.91 -7.76 -6.31
C LYS A 6 2.47 -8.21 -6.02
N LYS A 7 1.85 -7.69 -4.96
CA LYS A 7 0.40 -7.85 -4.73
C LYS A 7 -0.36 -6.87 -5.61
N ARG A 8 -1.36 -7.34 -6.35
CA ARG A 8 -2.22 -6.49 -7.19
C ARG A 8 -3.60 -6.26 -6.58
N GLU A 9 -3.90 -7.02 -5.55
CA GLU A 9 -5.17 -7.00 -4.84
C GLU A 9 -4.89 -6.96 -3.35
N PHE A 10 -5.84 -6.45 -2.59
CA PHE A 10 -5.77 -6.53 -1.15
C PHE A 10 -5.76 -7.98 -0.70
N GLU A 11 -4.83 -8.30 0.19
CA GLU A 11 -4.79 -9.60 0.86
C GLU A 11 -4.45 -9.35 2.33
N ASP A 12 -5.32 -9.83 3.22
CA ASP A 12 -5.10 -9.73 4.65
C ASP A 12 -4.00 -10.70 5.08
N ILE A 13 -2.89 -10.14 5.57
CA ILE A 13 -1.74 -10.92 6.03
C ILE A 13 -2.07 -11.78 7.25
N PHE A 14 -3.00 -11.35 8.12
CA PHE A 14 -3.38 -12.10 9.32
C PHE A 14 -4.22 -13.32 8.92
N ALA A 15 -5.23 -13.11 8.08
CA ALA A 15 -6.04 -14.22 7.55
C ALA A 15 -5.16 -15.23 6.81
N TRP A 16 -4.24 -14.78 5.96
CA TRP A 16 -3.29 -15.67 5.32
C TRP A 16 -2.40 -16.42 6.32
N ALA A 17 -1.92 -15.74 7.35
CA ALA A 17 -1.02 -16.34 8.33
C ALA A 17 -1.71 -17.40 9.20
N GLU A 18 -3.04 -17.35 9.34
CA GLU A 18 -3.83 -18.38 10.01
C GLU A 18 -4.12 -19.58 9.11
N ASP A 19 -4.52 -19.33 7.85
CA ASP A 19 -5.00 -20.37 6.93
C ASP A 19 -3.90 -21.03 6.08
N GLY A 20 -2.76 -20.35 5.90
CA GLY A 20 -1.74 -20.76 4.93
C GLY A 20 -0.69 -21.69 5.53
N ASN A 21 -0.45 -22.85 4.91
CA ASN A 21 0.71 -23.69 5.28
C ASN A 21 2.06 -23.06 4.90
N SER A 22 2.07 -22.12 3.96
CA SER A 22 3.29 -21.44 3.49
C SER A 22 3.89 -20.48 4.50
N LYS A 23 5.23 -20.34 4.55
CA LYS A 23 5.90 -19.30 5.35
C LYS A 23 6.02 -17.94 4.66
N CYS A 24 6.00 -17.89 3.33
CA CYS A 24 6.18 -16.64 2.56
C CYS A 24 4.85 -16.12 1.99
N PHE A 25 4.54 -14.85 2.30
CA PHE A 25 3.29 -14.18 1.90
C PHE A 25 3.15 -14.02 0.39
N TYR A 26 4.28 -13.95 -0.34
CA TYR A 26 4.29 -13.63 -1.76
C TYR A 26 4.36 -14.88 -2.64
N CYS A 27 5.41 -15.69 -2.49
CA CYS A 27 5.61 -16.85 -3.37
C CYS A 27 4.83 -18.09 -2.96
N ARG A 28 4.37 -18.20 -1.71
CA ARG A 28 3.68 -19.38 -1.14
C ARG A 28 4.45 -20.72 -1.21
N ASP A 29 5.56 -20.78 -1.93
CA ASP A 29 6.14 -22.03 -2.44
C ASP A 29 6.97 -22.84 -1.45
N LYS A 30 7.23 -22.34 -0.23
CA LYS A 30 8.19 -23.00 0.67
C LYS A 30 7.79 -22.92 2.14
N GLU A 31 7.45 -24.07 2.71
CA GLU A 31 7.34 -24.28 4.16
C GLU A 31 8.70 -24.13 4.86
N ASP A 32 9.82 -24.34 4.15
CA ASP A 32 11.18 -24.36 4.74
C ASP A 32 12.13 -23.26 4.24
N ALA A 33 11.65 -22.30 3.43
CA ALA A 33 12.52 -21.20 3.05
C ALA A 33 12.82 -20.30 4.26
N PRO A 34 14.09 -19.91 4.49
CA PRO A 34 14.41 -18.95 5.52
C PRO A 34 13.72 -17.62 5.20
N LEU A 35 13.05 -17.07 6.21
CA LEU A 35 12.45 -15.74 6.14
C LEU A 35 13.55 -14.69 6.20
N ALA A 36 13.45 -13.70 5.32
CA ALA A 36 14.25 -12.49 5.46
C ALA A 36 13.67 -11.60 6.56
N VAL A 37 12.34 -11.54 6.62
CA VAL A 37 11.60 -10.79 7.61
C VAL A 37 10.43 -11.63 8.09
N ALA A 38 10.32 -11.79 9.41
CA ALA A 38 9.12 -12.31 10.05
C ALA A 38 8.17 -11.15 10.33
N LEU A 39 6.93 -11.28 9.85
CA LEU A 39 5.91 -10.23 9.90
C LEU A 39 4.83 -10.57 10.93
N VAL A 40 4.16 -11.71 10.76
CA VAL A 40 3.03 -12.15 11.59
C VAL A 40 3.10 -13.65 11.84
N HIS A 41 2.82 -14.09 13.06
CA HIS A 41 2.77 -15.52 13.45
C HIS A 41 3.99 -16.36 12.99
N GLY A 42 5.19 -15.78 12.97
CA GLY A 42 6.41 -16.47 12.52
C GLY A 42 6.47 -16.74 11.01
N LYS A 43 5.59 -16.10 10.23
CA LYS A 43 5.53 -16.08 8.76
C LYS A 43 5.85 -14.68 8.26
N GLY A 44 6.20 -14.53 6.99
CA GLY A 44 6.54 -13.21 6.45
C GLY A 44 6.99 -13.23 5.00
N ILE A 45 8.14 -12.62 4.70
CA ILE A 45 8.70 -12.55 3.34
C ILE A 45 10.07 -13.25 3.30
N CYS A 46 10.29 -14.11 2.30
CA CYS A 46 11.58 -14.79 2.11
C CYS A 46 12.58 -13.91 1.36
N HIS A 47 13.88 -14.19 1.46
CA HIS A 47 14.94 -13.41 0.80
C HIS A 47 14.71 -13.21 -0.70
N ALA A 48 14.35 -14.28 -1.42
CA ALA A 48 14.12 -14.21 -2.86
C ALA A 48 12.95 -13.29 -3.26
N CYS A 49 11.92 -13.21 -2.40
CA CYS A 49 10.81 -12.27 -2.62
C CYS A 49 11.21 -10.84 -2.25
N LEU A 50 11.95 -10.66 -1.14
CA LEU A 50 12.37 -9.35 -0.68
C LEU A 50 13.34 -8.66 -1.67
N GLU A 51 14.28 -9.39 -2.27
CA GLU A 51 15.22 -8.86 -3.27
C GLU A 51 14.54 -8.27 -4.52
N ARG A 52 13.29 -8.67 -4.77
CA ARG A 52 12.51 -8.27 -5.96
C ARG A 52 11.15 -7.68 -5.57
N PHE A 53 11.06 -7.21 -4.32
CA PHE A 53 9.85 -6.65 -3.79
C PHE A 53 9.60 -5.27 -4.40
N GLU A 54 8.37 -5.06 -4.85
CA GLU A 54 7.86 -3.78 -5.31
C GLU A 54 6.46 -3.62 -4.71
N ILE A 55 6.15 -2.42 -4.23
CA ILE A 55 4.85 -2.10 -3.66
C ILE A 55 3.82 -2.12 -4.79
N GLY A 56 2.84 -3.00 -4.66
CA GLY A 56 1.77 -3.11 -5.62
C GLY A 56 0.41 -2.75 -5.09
N HIS A 57 0.13 -3.15 -3.86
CA HIS A 57 -1.08 -2.77 -3.17
C HIS A 57 -0.67 -2.34 -1.76
N LEU A 58 -0.60 -1.03 -1.51
CA LEU A 58 0.03 -0.48 -0.31
C LEU A 58 -0.59 -1.04 0.99
N GLY A 59 -1.91 -1.25 1.01
CA GLY A 59 -2.61 -1.87 2.14
C GLY A 59 -2.24 -3.33 2.40
N ALA A 60 -2.02 -4.13 1.36
CA ALA A 60 -1.58 -5.52 1.50
C ALA A 60 -0.09 -5.61 1.86
N ASP A 61 0.70 -4.67 1.34
CA ASP A 61 2.15 -4.62 1.47
C ASP A 61 2.61 -3.87 2.74
N ARG A 62 1.70 -3.24 3.51
CA ARG A 62 2.01 -2.36 4.65
C ARG A 62 3.01 -2.94 5.64
N HIS A 63 2.86 -4.22 6.00
CA HIS A 63 3.72 -4.86 6.99
C HIS A 63 5.15 -5.08 6.47
N VAL A 64 5.31 -5.33 5.16
CA VAL A 64 6.63 -5.37 4.55
C VAL A 64 7.21 -3.97 4.51
N VAL A 65 6.42 -2.98 4.05
CA VAL A 65 6.83 -1.57 3.97
C VAL A 65 7.34 -1.07 5.32
N ASP A 66 6.59 -1.29 6.41
CA ASP A 66 6.96 -0.89 7.77
C ASP A 66 8.28 -1.50 8.25
N HIS A 67 8.73 -2.59 7.64
CA HIS A 67 10.00 -3.22 7.97
C HIS A 67 11.16 -2.77 7.08
N ILE A 68 10.89 -2.46 5.81
CA ILE A 68 11.94 -2.18 4.81
C ILE A 68 12.13 -0.70 4.54
N ALA A 69 11.13 0.13 4.85
CA ALA A 69 11.23 1.57 4.75
C ALA A 69 12.27 2.05 5.78
N PRO A 70 13.27 2.85 5.35
CA PRO A 70 14.20 3.45 6.29
C PRO A 70 13.52 4.57 7.10
N GLU A 71 14.16 5.00 8.18
CA GLU A 71 13.77 6.25 8.82
C GLU A 71 14.10 7.42 7.90
N PHE A 72 13.08 8.14 7.46
CA PHE A 72 13.24 9.32 6.62
C PHE A 72 13.51 10.56 7.46
N GLN A 73 14.27 11.51 6.92
CA GLN A 73 14.58 12.79 7.56
C GLN A 73 13.71 13.94 7.04
N SER A 74 12.98 13.71 5.94
CA SER A 74 12.01 14.67 5.43
C SER A 74 10.92 13.99 4.61
N ARG A 75 9.82 14.72 4.44
CA ARG A 75 8.74 14.36 3.52
C ARG A 75 9.24 14.01 2.12
N GLU A 76 10.14 14.81 1.56
CA GLU A 76 10.66 14.59 0.21
C GLU A 76 11.47 13.31 0.10
N GLU A 77 12.16 12.91 1.17
CA GLU A 77 12.88 11.65 1.22
C GLU A 77 11.91 10.46 1.24
N ALA A 78 10.91 10.50 2.12
CA ALA A 78 9.85 9.49 2.16
C ALA A 78 9.16 9.36 0.81
N LEU A 79 8.74 10.50 0.22
CA LEU A 79 8.05 10.52 -1.07
C LEU A 79 8.92 9.96 -2.20
N ARG A 80 10.23 10.24 -2.22
CA ARG A 80 11.15 9.66 -3.20
C ARG A 80 11.25 8.15 -3.03
N TRP A 81 11.34 7.66 -1.79
CA TRP A 81 11.41 6.24 -1.52
C TRP A 81 10.15 5.51 -1.99
N PHE A 82 8.97 6.02 -1.62
CA PHE A 82 7.70 5.44 -2.04
C PHE A 82 7.51 5.46 -3.57
N LYS A 83 7.97 6.52 -4.26
CA LYS A 83 7.99 6.61 -5.73
C LYS A 83 8.98 5.65 -6.40
N GLN A 84 10.05 5.27 -5.71
CA GLN A 84 11.06 4.35 -6.22
C GLN A 84 10.63 2.89 -6.02
N TYR A 85 10.02 2.57 -4.89
CA TYR A 85 9.62 1.21 -4.51
C TYR A 85 8.22 0.83 -4.97
N GLY A 86 7.37 1.81 -5.26
CA GLY A 86 6.02 1.60 -5.79
C GLY A 86 5.92 1.90 -7.28
N GLU A 87 5.06 1.16 -7.98
CA GLU A 87 4.85 1.34 -9.42
C GLU A 87 3.94 2.56 -9.74
N VAL A 88 3.36 3.26 -8.75
CA VAL A 88 2.12 4.01 -9.01
C VAL A 88 2.11 5.48 -8.59
N HIS A 89 1.33 6.21 -9.37
CA HIS A 89 1.00 7.63 -9.32
C HIS A 89 0.58 8.08 -7.92
N PHE A 90 1.41 8.92 -7.32
CA PHE A 90 1.04 9.73 -6.16
C PHE A 90 0.16 10.85 -6.68
N VAL A 91 -1.10 10.87 -6.26
CA VAL A 91 -1.96 12.02 -6.46
C VAL A 91 -1.93 12.81 -5.17
N ASP A 92 -1.43 14.05 -5.25
CA ASP A 92 -1.49 15.00 -4.15
C ASP A 92 -2.96 15.35 -3.93
N VAL A 93 -3.52 14.84 -2.84
CA VAL A 93 -4.87 15.19 -2.41
C VAL A 93 -4.69 16.28 -1.39
N VAL A 94 -4.45 17.49 -1.89
CA VAL A 94 -4.34 18.66 -1.03
C VAL A 94 -5.69 18.83 -0.34
N ASP A 95 -5.75 18.43 0.92
CA ASP A 95 -6.76 18.89 1.85
C ASP A 95 -6.02 19.35 3.11
N GLU A 96 -5.86 20.68 3.18
CA GLU A 96 -5.48 21.51 4.32
C GLU A 96 -4.12 21.21 5.01
N GLU A 97 -3.35 22.27 5.25
CA GLU A 97 -2.28 22.33 6.27
C GLU A 97 -2.88 22.15 7.68
N GLN A 98 -3.59 21.05 7.94
CA GLN A 98 -3.89 20.63 9.30
C GLN A 98 -2.65 19.89 9.82
N ASP A 99 -1.86 20.59 10.63
CA ASP A 99 -0.89 19.99 11.55
C ASP A 99 0.31 19.23 10.95
N ASP A 100 0.97 19.81 9.93
CA ASP A 100 2.24 19.30 9.38
C ASP A 100 2.19 17.90 8.72
N VAL A 101 1.00 17.43 8.36
CA VAL A 101 0.75 16.16 7.65
C VAL A 101 0.39 16.45 6.18
N TYR A 102 0.90 15.62 5.27
CA TYR A 102 0.55 15.66 3.85
C TYR A 102 -0.07 14.33 3.44
N ILE A 103 -1.26 14.40 2.83
CA ILE A 103 -2.01 13.21 2.41
C ILE A 103 -1.80 12.97 0.92
N TYR A 104 -1.41 11.75 0.58
CA TYR A 104 -1.22 11.28 -0.79
C TYR A 104 -2.12 10.08 -1.04
N HIS A 105 -2.69 9.98 -2.24
CA HIS A 105 -3.29 8.73 -2.67
C HIS A 105 -2.20 7.87 -3.35
N PHE A 106 -1.87 6.74 -2.73
CA PHE A 106 -1.10 5.68 -3.36
C PHE A 106 -2.07 4.81 -4.15
N VAL A 107 -2.10 5.00 -5.47
CA VAL A 107 -3.02 4.29 -6.35
C VAL A 107 -2.60 2.82 -6.46
N ASN A 108 -3.46 1.88 -6.11
CA ASN A 108 -3.20 0.44 -6.25
C ASN A 108 -3.56 -0.06 -7.65
N ASP A 109 -4.66 0.49 -8.20
CA ASP A 109 -5.20 0.16 -9.52
C ASP A 109 -5.63 1.45 -10.23
N PRO A 110 -4.90 1.90 -11.28
CA PRO A 110 -5.22 3.15 -11.98
C PRO A 110 -6.60 3.18 -12.66
N GLU A 111 -7.12 2.04 -13.11
CA GLU A 111 -8.42 1.96 -13.77
C GLU A 111 -9.54 2.13 -12.73
N LYS A 112 -9.45 1.39 -11.63
CA LYS A 112 -10.40 1.53 -10.51
C LYS A 112 -10.35 2.91 -9.89
N TYR A 113 -9.15 3.46 -9.72
CA TYR A 113 -8.96 4.81 -9.19
C TYR A 113 -9.59 5.87 -10.09
N ARG A 114 -9.42 5.77 -11.41
CA ARG A 114 -10.07 6.70 -12.34
C ARG A 114 -11.59 6.62 -12.24
N LYS A 115 -12.15 5.42 -12.24
CA LYS A 115 -13.60 5.20 -12.11
C LYS A 115 -14.13 5.77 -10.80
N TYR A 116 -13.37 5.62 -9.72
CA TYR A 116 -13.67 6.22 -8.42
C TYR A 116 -13.69 7.76 -8.49
N GLN A 117 -12.68 8.38 -9.10
CA GLN A 117 -12.62 9.84 -9.27
C GLN A 117 -13.80 10.38 -10.11
N GLU A 118 -14.12 9.73 -11.24
CA GLU A 118 -15.27 10.09 -12.09
C GLU A 118 -16.59 10.04 -11.31
N MET A 119 -16.76 9.00 -10.49
CA MET A 119 -17.95 8.83 -9.66
C MET A 119 -18.05 9.89 -8.55
N LEU A 120 -16.93 10.24 -7.91
CA LEU A 120 -16.89 11.34 -6.93
C LEU A 120 -17.29 12.68 -7.56
N GLU A 121 -16.79 12.99 -8.76
CA GLU A 121 -17.16 14.19 -9.50
C GLU A 121 -18.65 14.21 -9.84
N GLU A 122 -19.19 13.08 -10.32
CA GLU A 122 -20.61 12.94 -10.61
C GLU A 122 -21.47 13.16 -9.36
N MET A 123 -21.11 12.54 -8.22
CA MET A 123 -21.82 12.70 -6.95
C MET A 123 -21.78 14.15 -6.45
N ARG A 124 -20.60 14.80 -6.50
CA ARG A 124 -20.42 16.22 -6.14
C ARG A 124 -21.31 17.11 -7.00
N SER A 125 -21.34 16.88 -8.31
CA SER A 125 -22.15 17.67 -9.25
C SER A 125 -23.66 17.52 -9.02
N LYS A 126 -24.10 16.38 -8.50
CA LYS A 126 -25.51 16.05 -8.23
C LYS A 126 -25.95 16.35 -6.79
N GLY A 127 -25.06 16.84 -5.93
CA GLY A 127 -25.36 17.18 -4.54
C GLY A 127 -25.68 15.97 -3.65
N HIS A 128 -25.23 14.77 -4.03
CA HIS A 128 -25.39 13.57 -3.22
C HIS A 128 -24.20 13.41 -2.26
N LEU A 129 -24.48 13.05 -1.00
CA LEU A 129 -23.46 12.63 -0.05
C LEU A 129 -22.80 11.32 -0.51
N VAL A 130 -21.47 11.26 -0.38
CA VAL A 130 -20.57 10.18 -0.86
C VAL A 130 -20.76 8.83 -0.13
N HIS A 131 -21.81 8.67 0.67
CA HIS A 131 -22.04 7.52 1.57
C HIS A 131 -22.43 6.20 0.89
N LEU A 132 -22.18 6.03 -0.41
CA LEU A 132 -22.63 4.86 -1.17
C LEU A 132 -21.50 4.10 -1.87
N LEU A 133 -20.24 4.45 -1.60
CA LEU A 133 -19.11 3.73 -2.17
C LEU A 133 -18.84 2.51 -1.31
N ASP A 134 -18.75 1.34 -1.94
CA ASP A 134 -18.29 0.13 -1.27
C ASP A 134 -16.85 0.38 -0.83
N ASP A 135 -16.60 0.44 0.48
CA ASP A 135 -15.29 0.69 1.07
C ASP A 135 -14.22 -0.25 0.47
N ARG A 136 -14.62 -1.46 0.07
CA ARG A 136 -13.74 -2.42 -0.59
C ARG A 136 -13.34 -1.99 -2.00
N GLU A 137 -14.22 -1.38 -2.78
CA GLU A 137 -13.86 -0.84 -4.10
C GLU A 137 -12.90 0.35 -3.97
N VAL A 138 -13.05 1.15 -2.93
CA VAL A 138 -12.14 2.26 -2.60
C VAL A 138 -10.76 1.73 -2.22
N GLU A 139 -10.69 0.79 -1.27
CA GLU A 139 -9.44 0.19 -0.82
C GLU A 139 -8.66 -0.50 -1.97
N MET A 140 -9.40 -1.16 -2.86
CA MET A 140 -8.83 -1.79 -4.06
C MET A 140 -8.33 -0.78 -5.10
N SER A 141 -8.69 0.49 -4.98
CA SER A 141 -8.32 1.55 -5.92
C SER A 141 -7.11 2.35 -5.46
N TYR A 142 -7.06 2.75 -4.18
CA TYR A 142 -5.92 3.44 -3.57
C TYR A 142 -5.90 3.20 -2.06
N ASN A 143 -4.73 3.45 -1.45
CA ASN A 143 -4.62 3.69 -0.02
C ASN A 143 -4.14 5.12 0.22
N SER A 144 -4.57 5.71 1.33
CA SER A 144 -4.04 6.99 1.77
C SER A 144 -2.65 6.77 2.39
N LEU A 145 -1.70 7.59 1.99
CA LEU A 145 -0.38 7.66 2.57
C LEU A 145 -0.23 9.06 3.16
N GLU A 146 -0.15 9.13 4.47
CA GLU A 146 0.15 10.35 5.20
C GLU A 146 1.65 10.43 5.39
N ILE A 147 2.25 11.59 5.10
CA ILE A 147 3.67 11.85 5.34
C ILE A 147 3.80 13.17 6.09
N HIS A 148 4.44 13.14 7.25
CA HIS A 148 4.75 14.32 8.04
C HIS A 148 5.95 15.08 7.47
N LYS A 149 6.09 16.37 7.82
CA LYS A 149 7.27 17.18 7.44
C LYS A 149 8.61 16.53 7.79
N ASP A 150 8.67 15.83 8.93
CA ASP A 150 9.86 15.15 9.43
C ASP A 150 10.16 13.80 8.75
N GLY A 151 9.31 13.35 7.82
CA GLY A 151 9.47 12.10 7.09
C GLY A 151 8.79 10.89 7.74
N ARG A 152 8.20 11.01 8.94
CA ARG A 152 7.31 9.96 9.46
C ARG A 152 6.13 9.77 8.52
N TYR A 153 5.64 8.54 8.40
CA TYR A 153 4.51 8.23 7.54
C TYR A 153 3.51 7.29 8.21
N SER A 154 2.27 7.31 7.70
CA SER A 154 1.18 6.40 8.08
C SER A 154 0.49 5.91 6.81
N ILE A 155 0.25 4.59 6.74
CA ILE A 155 -0.59 3.99 5.69
C ILE A 155 -2.00 3.86 6.25
N VAL A 156 -2.96 4.53 5.62
CA VAL A 156 -4.36 4.58 6.03
C VAL A 156 -5.20 3.86 4.96
N SER A 157 -5.97 2.87 5.41
CA SER A 157 -6.93 2.09 4.64
C SER A 157 -8.35 2.48 5.05
#